data_AF-A0A0G3H142-F1
#
_entry.id   AF-A0A0G3H142-F1
#
_cell.length_a   1.000
_cell.length_b   1.000
_cell.length_c   1.000
_cell.angle_alpha   90.00
_cell.angle_beta   90.00
_cell.angle_gamma   90.00
#
_symmetry.space_group_name_H-M   'P 1'
#
loop_
_entity.id
_entity.type
_entity.pdbx_description
1 polymer ?
#
loop_
_entity_poly.entity_id
_entity_poly.type
_entity_poly.pdbx_seq_one_letter_code
_entity_poly.pdbx_strand_id
1 'polypeptide(L)'
;MTDHSSIDPMGGNRRVQPAGRNITAFIQISATTNRVFASTDHLHPEAVAAFVDNELSDIATHRAQVHLVHCPECRQEVERQRRAAELLRKSCAAEVKVAPEFMQRLMGIAHSCPDGPCAEESFRQPETFLDKIDLIARAVRRGHHGK
;
A
#
# COMPACT_ATOMS: atom_id res chain seq x y z
N MET A 1 79.79 -32.72 -12.41
CA MET A 1 80.30 -32.11 -13.65
C MET A 1 79.34 -30.97 -14.01
N THR A 2 79.82 -29.73 -13.87
CA THR A 2 79.36 -28.44 -14.47
C THR A 2 77.88 -28.04 -14.27
N ASP A 3 77.52 -27.12 -13.37
CA ASP A 3 77.62 -25.63 -13.44
C ASP A 3 77.12 -24.99 -14.76
N HIS A 4 76.02 -24.21 -14.69
CA HIS A 4 75.96 -22.76 -15.00
C HIS A 4 74.52 -22.17 -14.98
N SER A 5 74.23 -21.42 -13.91
CA SER A 5 73.61 -20.08 -13.82
C SER A 5 73.09 -19.30 -15.05
N SER A 6 71.94 -18.60 -14.86
CA SER A 6 71.63 -17.15 -15.14
C SER A 6 70.12 -16.94 -15.44
N ILE A 7 69.28 -16.25 -14.64
CA ILE A 7 69.17 -14.79 -14.34
C ILE A 7 69.05 -13.99 -15.67
N ASP A 8 67.93 -13.37 -16.10
CA ASP A 8 67.00 -12.34 -15.54
C ASP A 8 65.92 -12.02 -16.65
N PRO A 9 65.07 -10.95 -16.65
CA PRO A 9 64.14 -10.41 -15.65
C PRO A 9 62.76 -9.95 -16.23
N MET A 10 61.84 -9.55 -15.34
CA MET A 10 60.81 -8.48 -15.43
C MET A 10 59.86 -8.36 -16.66
N GLY A 11 58.56 -8.52 -16.40
CA GLY A 11 57.49 -8.06 -17.31
C GLY A 11 56.10 -8.14 -16.68
N GLY A 12 55.79 -7.25 -15.73
CA GLY A 12 54.47 -7.15 -15.14
C GLY A 12 53.42 -6.62 -16.12
N ASN A 13 52.16 -7.05 -15.97
CA ASN A 13 51.05 -6.19 -16.37
C ASN A 13 49.80 -6.40 -15.50
N ARG A 14 49.69 -5.46 -14.55
CA ARG A 14 48.48 -4.78 -14.08
C ARG A 14 47.15 -5.53 -14.20
N ARG A 15 46.70 -6.00 -13.03
CA ARG A 15 45.29 -5.98 -12.62
C ARG A 15 44.70 -4.60 -12.92
N VAL A 16 43.78 -4.53 -13.88
CA VAL A 16 42.87 -3.40 -14.03
C VAL A 16 41.59 -3.75 -13.27
N GLN A 17 41.41 -3.11 -12.12
CA GLN A 17 40.13 -2.98 -11.45
C GLN A 17 39.35 -1.85 -12.16
N PRO A 18 38.06 -2.03 -12.48
CA PRO A 18 37.16 -0.89 -12.53
C PRO A 18 36.45 -0.77 -11.17
N ALA A 19 37.00 0.11 -10.34
CA ALA A 19 36.26 0.80 -9.31
C ALA A 19 35.16 1.65 -9.98
N GLY A 20 33.92 1.51 -9.52
CA GLY A 20 32.80 2.26 -10.06
C GLY A 20 31.44 1.65 -9.75
N ARG A 21 31.16 1.32 -8.48
CA ARG A 21 29.77 1.05 -8.06
C ARG A 21 29.07 2.40 -7.92
N ASN A 22 28.50 2.87 -9.02
CA ASN A 22 27.69 4.07 -9.04
C ASN A 22 26.38 3.82 -8.29
N ILE A 23 26.15 4.58 -7.23
CA ILE A 23 24.97 4.53 -6.35
C ILE A 23 23.87 5.37 -6.99
N THR A 24 23.35 4.94 -8.14
CA THR A 24 22.15 5.54 -8.78
C THR A 24 21.50 4.52 -9.70
N ALA A 25 20.70 3.63 -9.11
CA ALA A 25 19.63 2.92 -9.80
C ALA A 25 18.63 2.38 -8.77
N PHE A 26 18.17 3.25 -7.88
CA PHE A 26 16.97 3.01 -7.09
C PHE A 26 15.83 3.69 -7.85
N ILE A 27 14.76 2.94 -8.14
CA ILE A 27 13.57 3.33 -8.92
C ILE A 27 13.69 3.10 -10.44
N GLN A 28 13.56 1.83 -10.87
CA GLN A 28 13.00 1.54 -12.19
C GLN A 28 11.47 1.61 -12.10
N ILE A 29 10.90 2.80 -12.31
CA ILE A 29 9.49 2.94 -12.70
C ILE A 29 9.42 2.50 -14.17
N SER A 30 8.93 1.29 -14.41
CA SER A 30 8.69 0.78 -15.76
C SER A 30 7.39 1.38 -16.29
N ALA A 31 7.51 2.39 -17.16
CA ALA A 31 6.39 2.97 -17.87
C ALA A 31 5.84 2.03 -18.96
N THR A 32 4.53 1.80 -18.89
CA THR A 32 3.56 1.62 -19.99
C THR A 32 3.90 0.64 -21.12
N THR A 33 3.33 -0.56 -21.03
CA THR A 33 2.74 -1.22 -22.21
C THR A 33 1.26 -1.37 -21.94
N ASN A 34 0.41 -0.85 -22.84
CA ASN A 34 -1.01 -1.13 -22.87
C ASN A 34 -1.20 -2.65 -23.04
N ARG A 35 -1.23 -3.36 -21.91
CA ARG A 35 -1.46 -4.79 -21.89
C ARG A 35 -2.96 -4.99 -21.85
N VAL A 36 -3.47 -5.47 -22.96
CA VAL A 36 -4.74 -6.19 -23.02
C VAL A 36 -4.81 -7.08 -21.78
N PHE A 37 -5.87 -6.89 -20.97
CA PHE A 37 -6.12 -7.58 -19.73
C PHE A 37 -6.04 -9.11 -19.93
N ALA A 38 -4.88 -9.71 -19.66
CA ALA A 38 -4.76 -11.15 -19.46
C ALA A 38 -5.28 -11.44 -18.06
N SER A 39 -6.60 -11.60 -17.97
CA SER A 39 -7.38 -11.74 -16.73
C SER A 39 -7.16 -13.07 -15.97
N THR A 40 -6.04 -13.78 -16.13
CA THR A 40 -5.94 -15.17 -15.66
C THR A 40 -4.78 -15.55 -14.75
N ASP A 41 -3.71 -14.77 -14.60
CA ASP A 41 -2.61 -15.21 -13.71
C ASP A 41 -2.55 -14.41 -12.40
N HIS A 42 -2.47 -13.07 -12.44
CA HIS A 42 -2.28 -12.25 -11.22
C HIS A 42 -2.90 -10.85 -11.34
N LEU A 43 -3.11 -10.18 -10.20
CA LEU A 43 -3.43 -8.75 -10.16
C LEU A 43 -2.29 -7.93 -10.80
N HIS A 44 -2.65 -6.90 -11.56
CA HIS A 44 -1.68 -5.94 -12.07
C HIS A 44 -0.96 -5.23 -10.91
N PRO A 45 0.35 -4.91 -10.99
CA PRO A 45 1.06 -4.22 -9.92
C PRO A 45 0.37 -2.95 -9.43
N GLU A 46 -0.16 -2.15 -10.37
CA GLU A 46 -0.93 -0.93 -10.03
C GLU A 46 -2.27 -1.24 -9.34
N ALA A 47 -2.91 -2.36 -9.67
CA ALA A 47 -4.10 -2.78 -8.95
C ALA A 47 -3.77 -3.23 -7.52
N VAL A 48 -2.57 -3.80 -7.31
CA VAL A 48 -2.09 -4.13 -5.96
C VAL A 48 -1.78 -2.86 -5.17
N ALA A 49 -1.09 -1.88 -5.77
CA ALA A 49 -0.80 -0.60 -5.13
C ALA A 49 -2.10 0.12 -4.74
N ALA A 50 -3.02 0.28 -5.69
CA ALA A 50 -4.32 0.90 -5.43
C ALA A 50 -5.15 0.12 -4.39
N PHE A 51 -5.04 -1.22 -4.33
CA PHE A 51 -5.69 -2.01 -3.29
C PHE A 51 -5.08 -1.76 -1.90
N VAL A 52 -3.75 -1.65 -1.80
CA VAL A 52 -3.04 -1.38 -0.55
C VAL A 52 -3.36 0.02 -0.03
N ASP A 53 -3.50 0.99 -0.93
CA ASP A 53 -3.82 2.38 -0.60
C ASP A 53 -5.32 2.66 -0.45
N ASN A 54 -6.18 1.66 -0.69
CA ASN A 54 -7.65 1.75 -0.69
C ASN A 54 -8.22 2.74 -1.74
N GLU A 55 -7.58 2.83 -2.90
CA GLU A 55 -7.97 3.71 -4.02
C GLU A 55 -8.74 2.99 -5.14
N LEU A 56 -9.01 1.69 -4.98
CA LEU A 56 -9.86 0.94 -5.90
C LEU A 56 -11.34 1.29 -5.72
N SER A 57 -12.10 1.28 -6.82
CA SER A 57 -13.57 1.33 -6.76
C SER A 57 -14.13 0.08 -6.05
N ASP A 58 -15.31 0.18 -5.44
CA ASP A 58 -15.94 -0.92 -4.69
C ASP A 58 -15.93 -2.26 -5.44
N ILE A 59 -16.32 -2.23 -6.71
CA ILE A 59 -16.38 -3.42 -7.56
C ILE A 59 -14.97 -3.99 -7.82
N ALA A 60 -13.97 -3.12 -8.00
CA ALA A 60 -12.59 -3.54 -8.20
C ALA A 60 -11.99 -4.11 -6.90
N THR A 61 -12.32 -3.51 -5.76
CA THR A 61 -11.95 -3.99 -4.42
C THR A 61 -12.51 -5.38 -4.16
N HIS A 62 -13.80 -5.61 -4.42
CA HIS A 62 -14.42 -6.94 -4.27
C HIS A 62 -13.68 -8.01 -5.11
N ARG A 63 -13.44 -7.71 -6.39
CA ARG A 63 -12.72 -8.62 -7.30
C ARG A 63 -11.30 -8.90 -6.81
N ALA A 64 -10.60 -7.89 -6.30
CA ALA A 64 -9.27 -8.06 -5.72
C ALA A 64 -9.32 -8.95 -4.48
N GLN A 65 -10.27 -8.74 -3.56
CA GLN A 65 -10.44 -9.60 -2.38
C GLN A 65 -10.68 -11.06 -2.76
N VAL A 66 -11.61 -11.32 -3.69
CA VAL A 66 -11.86 -12.68 -4.19
C VAL A 66 -10.59 -13.27 -4.79
N HIS A 67 -9.82 -12.52 -5.57
CA HIS A 67 -8.56 -13.01 -6.13
C HIS A 67 -7.53 -13.35 -5.04
N LEU A 68 -7.39 -12.51 -4.01
CA LEU A 68 -6.43 -12.74 -2.92
C LEU A 68 -6.73 -14.01 -2.13
N VAL A 69 -8.00 -14.41 -2.01
CA VAL A 69 -8.39 -15.69 -1.38
C VAL A 69 -7.76 -16.87 -2.12
N HIS A 70 -7.70 -16.82 -3.45
CA HIS A 70 -7.28 -17.93 -4.30
C HIS A 70 -5.81 -17.85 -4.74
N CYS A 71 -5.19 -16.67 -4.69
CA CYS A 71 -3.82 -16.45 -5.15
C CYS A 71 -2.87 -16.08 -3.98
N PRO A 72 -1.98 -16.99 -3.53
CA PRO A 72 -1.03 -16.70 -2.46
C PRO A 72 0.06 -15.70 -2.87
N GLU A 73 0.42 -15.64 -4.16
CA GLU A 73 1.45 -14.73 -4.67
C GLU A 73 1.02 -13.27 -4.60
N CYS A 74 -0.21 -12.96 -5.05
CA CYS A 74 -0.76 -11.62 -4.91
C CYS A 74 -0.95 -11.23 -3.43
N ARG A 75 -1.24 -12.20 -2.55
CA ARG A 75 -1.29 -11.95 -1.11
C ARG A 75 0.07 -11.58 -0.55
N GLN A 76 1.13 -12.27 -0.94
CA GLN A 76 2.50 -11.93 -0.54
C GLN A 76 2.89 -10.54 -1.03
N GLU A 77 2.50 -10.18 -2.25
CA GLU A 77 2.78 -8.88 -2.86
C GLU A 77 2.08 -7.73 -2.11
N VAL A 78 0.79 -7.89 -1.77
CA VAL A 78 0.04 -6.96 -0.90
C VAL A 78 0.76 -6.78 0.45
N GLU A 79 1.17 -7.87 1.10
CA GLU A 79 1.87 -7.81 2.39
C GLU A 79 3.26 -7.17 2.29
N ARG A 80 3.95 -7.34 1.16
CA ARG A 80 5.23 -6.67 0.90
C ARG A 80 5.05 -5.16 0.78
N GLN A 81 4.06 -4.71 0.02
CA GLN A 81 3.78 -3.28 -0.16
C GLN A 81 3.26 -2.63 1.13
N ARG A 82 2.37 -3.30 1.88
CA ARG A 82 1.93 -2.83 3.22
C ARG A 82 3.09 -2.64 4.18
N ARG A 83 4.02 -3.60 4.23
CA ARG A 83 5.23 -3.49 5.05
C ARG A 83 6.11 -2.32 4.62
N ALA A 84 6.29 -2.11 3.31
CA ALA A 84 7.03 -0.96 2.80
C ALA A 84 6.37 0.37 3.21
N ALA A 85 5.05 0.50 3.04
CA ALA A 85 4.30 1.67 3.46
C ALA A 85 4.42 1.93 4.98
N GLU A 86 4.36 0.88 5.79
CA GLU A 86 4.52 0.99 7.24
C GLU A 86 5.93 1.45 7.65
N LEU A 87 6.97 0.95 6.99
CA LEU A 87 8.34 1.40 7.23
C LEU A 87 8.50 2.89 6.92
N LEU A 88 7.94 3.36 5.80
CA LEU A 88 7.94 4.77 5.43
C LEU A 88 7.21 5.64 6.45
N ARG A 89 6.03 5.20 6.91
CA ARG A 89 5.27 5.90 7.97
C ARG A 89 6.08 6.02 9.25
N LYS A 90 6.72 4.93 9.69
CA LYS A 90 7.55 4.92 10.91
C LYS A 90 8.76 5.85 10.80
N SER A 91 9.43 5.90 9.65
CA SER A 91 10.57 6.81 9.45
C SER A 91 10.15 8.28 9.42
N CYS A 92 9.00 8.60 8.81
CA CYS A 92 8.54 9.98 8.67
C CYS A 92 7.78 10.52 9.90
N ALA A 93 7.27 9.64 10.78
CA ALA A 93 6.49 10.04 11.95
C ALA A 93 7.25 10.93 12.95
N ALA A 94 8.58 10.85 13.00
CA ALA A 94 9.39 11.68 13.90
C ALA A 94 9.49 13.15 13.47
N GLU A 95 9.21 13.46 12.19
CA GLU A 95 9.41 14.80 11.62
C GLU A 95 8.13 15.65 11.60
N VAL A 96 6.96 15.02 11.62
CA VAL A 96 5.67 15.74 11.53
C VAL A 96 5.13 16.05 12.92
N LYS A 97 5.33 17.29 13.39
CA LYS A 97 4.71 17.80 14.61
C LYS A 97 3.40 18.50 14.30
N VAL A 98 2.34 18.08 14.99
CA VAL A 98 1.03 18.73 14.90
C VAL A 98 1.02 19.99 15.78
N ALA A 99 0.46 21.09 15.27
CA ALA A 99 0.32 22.31 16.06
C ALA A 99 -0.62 22.09 17.26
N PRO A 100 -0.29 22.60 18.46
CA PRO A 100 -1.10 22.38 19.67
C PRO A 100 -2.52 22.95 19.54
N GLU A 101 -2.68 24.07 18.83
CA GLU A 101 -3.98 24.71 18.59
C GLU A 101 -4.88 23.83 17.70
N PHE A 102 -4.31 23.14 16.71
CA PHE A 102 -5.05 22.19 15.89
C PHE A 102 -5.53 20.98 16.71
N MET A 103 -4.67 20.45 17.58
CA MET A 103 -5.06 19.37 18.51
C MET A 103 -6.19 19.81 19.44
N GLN A 104 -6.13 21.04 19.98
CA GLN A 104 -7.20 21.60 20.78
C GLN A 104 -8.52 21.71 20.01
N ARG A 105 -8.49 22.15 18.74
CA ARG A 105 -9.68 22.19 17.89
C ARG A 105 -10.25 20.79 17.61
N LEU A 106 -9.40 19.81 17.29
CA LEU A 106 -9.84 18.43 17.08
C LEU A 106 -10.51 17.83 18.32
N MET A 107 -9.94 18.08 19.51
CA MET A 107 -10.55 17.67 20.78
C MET A 107 -11.89 18.39 21.00
N GLY A 108 -11.97 19.68 20.65
CA GLY A 108 -13.21 20.45 20.71
C GLY A 108 -14.35 19.86 19.88
N ILE A 109 -14.08 19.28 18.71
CA ILE A 109 -15.10 18.62 17.87
C ILE A 109 -15.76 17.47 18.62
N ALA A 110 -14.98 16.64 19.33
CA ALA A 110 -15.53 15.53 20.12
C ALA A 110 -16.48 16.01 21.23
N HIS A 111 -16.27 17.21 21.76
CA HIS A 111 -17.13 17.84 22.77
C HIS A 111 -18.30 18.66 22.18
N SER A 112 -18.30 18.88 20.86
CA SER A 112 -19.32 19.66 20.15
C SER A 112 -20.43 18.79 19.57
N CYS A 113 -20.21 17.48 19.52
CA CYS A 113 -21.27 16.54 19.18
C CYS A 113 -22.20 16.43 20.40
N PRO A 114 -23.52 16.69 20.27
CA PRO A 114 -24.47 16.23 21.28
C PRO A 114 -24.29 14.71 21.44
N ASP A 115 -24.54 14.19 22.65
CA ASP A 115 -24.58 12.74 22.85
C ASP A 115 -25.41 12.13 21.72
N GLY A 116 -24.77 11.27 20.93
CA GLY A 116 -25.47 10.55 19.88
C GLY A 116 -26.68 9.84 20.49
N PRO A 117 -27.79 9.67 19.75
CA PRO A 117 -29.00 9.07 20.29
C PRO A 117 -28.62 7.80 21.04
N CYS A 118 -28.99 7.75 22.32
CA CYS A 118 -28.57 6.66 23.19
C CYS A 118 -29.07 5.33 22.60
N ALA A 119 -28.42 4.21 22.91
CA ALA A 119 -28.77 2.92 22.28
C ALA A 119 -30.26 2.56 22.48
N GLU A 120 -30.90 3.05 23.54
CA GLU A 120 -32.35 2.95 23.77
C GLU A 120 -33.23 3.77 22.80
N GLU A 121 -32.71 4.87 22.24
CA GLU A 121 -33.42 5.72 21.28
C GLU A 121 -33.34 5.18 19.84
N SER A 122 -32.46 4.20 19.61
CA SER A 122 -32.39 3.42 18.36
C SER A 122 -33.59 2.47 18.17
N PHE A 123 -34.46 2.32 19.18
CA PHE A 123 -35.73 1.58 19.07
C PHE A 123 -36.92 2.44 18.66
N ARG A 124 -36.75 3.72 18.29
CA ARG A 124 -37.86 4.47 17.67
C ARG A 124 -38.29 3.73 16.41
N GLN A 125 -39.47 3.12 16.47
CA GLN A 125 -40.11 2.65 15.26
C GLN A 125 -40.27 3.86 14.33
N PRO A 126 -40.05 3.68 13.02
CA PRO A 126 -40.14 4.80 12.08
C PRO A 126 -41.56 5.35 12.08
N GLU A 127 -41.71 6.55 12.64
CA GLU A 127 -42.98 7.29 12.77
C GLU A 127 -43.51 7.71 11.39
N THR A 128 -42.61 7.89 10.41
CA THR A 128 -42.97 8.32 9.07
C THR A 128 -42.57 7.33 7.98
N PHE A 129 -43.29 7.38 6.86
CA PHE A 129 -42.99 6.59 5.67
C PHE A 129 -41.60 6.90 5.10
N LEU A 130 -41.14 8.16 5.22
CA LEU A 130 -39.83 8.59 4.76
C LEU A 130 -38.71 7.96 5.61
N ASP A 131 -38.90 7.83 6.92
CA ASP A 131 -37.93 7.16 7.80
C ASP A 131 -37.74 5.68 7.42
N LYS A 132 -38.84 5.01 7.02
CA LYS A 132 -38.79 3.63 6.52
C LYS A 132 -37.98 3.53 5.23
N ILE A 133 -38.22 4.46 4.29
CA ILE A 133 -37.47 4.52 3.02
C ILE A 133 -35.98 4.76 3.30
N ASP A 134 -35.64 5.70 4.18
CA ASP A 134 -34.26 6.01 4.53
C ASP A 134 -33.56 4.82 5.20
N LEU A 135 -34.27 4.09 6.06
CA LEU A 135 -33.74 2.88 6.69
C LEU A 135 -33.45 1.78 5.66
N ILE A 136 -34.36 1.58 4.71
CA ILE A 136 -34.19 0.63 3.61
C ILE A 136 -33.03 1.05 2.71
N ALA A 137 -32.94 2.33 2.34
CA ALA A 137 -31.86 2.86 1.50
C ALA A 137 -30.48 2.69 2.16
N ARG A 138 -30.39 2.89 3.48
CA ARG A 138 -29.16 2.63 4.26
C ARG A 138 -28.85 1.13 4.36
N ALA A 139 -29.86 0.27 4.49
CA ALA A 139 -29.67 -1.17 4.51
C ALA A 139 -29.17 -1.71 3.15
N VAL A 140 -29.73 -1.22 2.05
CA VAL A 140 -29.31 -1.58 0.69
C VAL A 140 -27.88 -1.10 0.40
N ARG A 141 -27.54 0.13 0.79
CA ARG A 141 -26.15 0.62 0.67
C ARG A 141 -25.15 -0.20 1.49
N ARG A 142 -25.49 -0.57 2.73
CA ARG A 142 -24.66 -1.45 3.57
C ARG A 142 -24.50 -2.84 2.94
N GLY A 143 -25.54 -3.39 2.33
CA GLY A 143 -25.48 -4.68 1.62
C GLY A 143 -24.66 -4.64 0.33
N HIS A 144 -24.54 -3.48 -0.32
CA HIS A 144 -23.72 -3.29 -1.52
C HIS A 144 -22.23 -3.06 -1.22
N HIS A 145 -21.89 -2.53 -0.04
CA HIS A 145 -20.50 -2.38 0.43
C HIS A 145 -19.96 -3.63 1.17
N GLY A 146 -20.82 -4.60 1.49
CA GLY A 146 -20.47 -5.82 2.22
C GLY A 146 -20.32 -7.08 1.37
N LYS A 147 -20.19 -6.95 0.04
CA LYS A 147 -19.83 -8.05 -0.84
C LYS A 147 -18.46 -7.81 -1.41
#